data_AF-A0A7L3CDU8-F1
#
_entry.id   AF-A0A7L3CDU8-F1
#
_cell.length_a   1.000
_cell.length_b   1.000
_cell.length_c   1.000
_cell.angle_alpha   90.00
_cell.angle_beta   90.00
_cell.angle_gamma   90.00
#
_symmetry.space_group_name_H-M   'P 1'
#
loop_
_entity.id
_entity.type
_entity.pdbx_description
1 polymer ?
#
loop_
_entity_poly.entity_id
_entity_poly.type
_entity_poly.pdbx_seq_one_letter_code
_entity_poly.pdbx_strand_id
1 'polypeptide(L)'
;AAAMRLPLALCLASVALAAASQSPLQRRVVKEVLEYFHGRSNVQFLFKEQAVEGAVEREDPSGTFVQLRLSLVQTACGKRAPRRHNCRTLENRRKPACLACYKFDRGDVPKVLDKYQNCGPSHHLAVK
;
A
#
# COMPACT_ATOMS: atom_id res chain seq x y z
N ALA A 1 -13.64 -49.26 -37.72
CA ALA A 1 -13.01 -49.32 -36.39
C ALA A 1 -12.62 -47.90 -36.00
N ALA A 2 -13.36 -47.27 -35.09
CA ALA A 2 -13.05 -45.92 -34.63
C ALA A 2 -13.61 -45.75 -33.21
N ALA A 3 -12.74 -45.36 -32.27
CA ALA A 3 -13.00 -44.29 -31.31
C ALA A 3 -11.86 -44.29 -30.27
N MET A 4 -10.93 -43.37 -30.48
CA MET A 4 -9.91 -42.96 -29.54
C MET A 4 -10.57 -42.43 -28.25
N ARG A 5 -10.23 -43.01 -27.09
CA ARG A 5 -10.68 -42.51 -25.79
C ARG A 5 -9.47 -42.00 -25.01
N LEU A 6 -9.18 -40.71 -25.17
CA LEU A 6 -8.26 -39.98 -24.30
C LEU A 6 -8.98 -39.66 -22.97
N PRO A 7 -8.46 -40.03 -21.80
CA PRO A 7 -8.99 -39.52 -20.55
C PRO A 7 -8.49 -38.09 -20.34
N LEU A 8 -9.42 -37.13 -20.28
CA LEU A 8 -9.20 -35.75 -19.86
C LEU A 8 -8.74 -35.75 -18.39
N ALA A 9 -7.45 -35.52 -18.15
CA ALA A 9 -6.95 -35.20 -16.82
C ALA A 9 -7.26 -33.74 -16.51
N LEU A 10 -8.23 -33.52 -15.60
CA LEU A 10 -8.59 -32.20 -15.07
C LEU A 10 -7.42 -31.67 -14.22
N CYS A 11 -6.60 -30.77 -14.77
CA CYS A 11 -5.61 -30.04 -13.98
C CYS A 11 -6.35 -28.97 -13.14
N LEU A 12 -6.62 -29.27 -11.86
CA LEU A 12 -7.05 -28.30 -10.86
C LEU A 12 -5.86 -27.39 -10.50
N ALA A 13 -5.62 -26.37 -11.31
CA ALA A 13 -4.70 -25.30 -10.95
C ALA A 13 -5.32 -24.44 -9.85
N SER A 14 -4.99 -24.73 -8.60
CA SER A 14 -5.27 -23.84 -7.47
C SER A 14 -4.25 -22.70 -7.52
N VAL A 15 -4.64 -21.59 -8.16
CA VAL A 15 -3.89 -20.33 -8.01
C VAL A 15 -4.14 -19.84 -6.59
N ALA A 16 -3.20 -20.10 -5.70
CA ALA A 16 -3.19 -19.47 -4.39
C ALA A 16 -3.07 -17.95 -4.59
N LEU A 17 -4.14 -17.22 -4.25
CA LEU A 17 -4.11 -15.77 -4.22
C LEU A 17 -3.21 -15.35 -3.05
N ALA A 18 -1.93 -15.09 -3.33
CA ALA A 18 -1.01 -14.53 -2.36
C ALA A 18 -1.47 -13.10 -2.04
N ALA A 19 -2.34 -12.95 -1.05
CA ALA A 19 -2.42 -11.71 -0.31
C ALA A 19 -1.06 -11.54 0.37
N ALA A 20 -0.16 -10.79 -0.26
CA ALA A 20 1.13 -10.46 0.33
C ALA A 20 0.84 -9.76 1.67
N SER A 21 1.00 -10.50 2.77
CA SER A 21 0.77 -9.98 4.10
C SER A 21 1.90 -8.99 4.39
N GLN A 22 1.56 -7.69 4.38
CA GLN A 22 2.52 -6.64 4.72
C GLN A 22 3.22 -6.94 6.05
N SER A 23 4.52 -6.69 6.12
CA SER A 23 5.28 -6.79 7.37
C SER A 23 4.77 -5.76 8.40
N PRO A 24 5.05 -5.95 9.70
CA PRO A 24 4.69 -4.96 10.72
C PRO A 24 5.24 -3.55 10.43
N LEU A 25 6.47 -3.46 9.91
CA LEU A 25 7.06 -2.17 9.53
C LEU A 25 6.39 -1.57 8.31
N GLN A 26 6.04 -2.38 7.30
CA GLN A 26 5.29 -1.89 6.14
C GLN A 26 3.92 -1.32 6.53
N ARG A 27 3.16 -2.02 7.39
CA ARG A 27 1.88 -1.52 7.92
C ARG A 27 2.05 -0.20 8.66
N ARG A 28 3.14 -0.07 9.43
CA ARG A 28 3.48 1.18 10.13
C ARG A 28 3.79 2.31 9.15
N VAL A 29 4.57 2.03 8.10
CA VAL A 29 4.86 3.01 7.04
C VAL A 29 3.58 3.46 6.34
N VAL A 30 2.65 2.55 6.01
CA VAL A 30 1.34 2.89 5.44
C VAL A 30 0.60 3.86 6.35
N LYS A 31 0.54 3.59 7.66
CA LYS A 31 -0.12 4.47 8.63
C LYS A 31 0.49 5.88 8.63
N GLU A 32 1.81 5.98 8.68
CA GLU A 32 2.51 7.29 8.67
C GLU A 32 2.33 8.02 7.33
N VAL A 33 2.28 7.31 6.20
CA VAL A 33 2.00 7.93 4.90
C VAL A 33 0.58 8.49 4.84
N LEU A 34 -0.41 7.75 5.34
CA LEU A 34 -1.79 8.24 5.41
C LEU A 34 -1.89 9.48 6.30
N GLU A 35 -1.20 9.49 7.44
CA GLU A 35 -1.14 10.65 8.34
C GLU A 35 -0.50 11.86 7.66
N TYR A 36 0.67 11.69 7.03
CA TYR A 36 1.34 12.72 6.24
C TYR A 36 0.43 13.27 5.14
N PHE A 37 -0.20 12.38 4.36
CA PHE A 37 -1.06 12.77 3.25
C PHE A 37 -2.29 13.54 3.74
N HIS A 38 -2.94 13.05 4.80
CA HIS A 38 -4.09 13.73 5.41
C HIS A 38 -3.69 15.04 6.10
N GLY A 39 -2.43 15.22 6.51
CA GLY A 39 -1.93 16.48 7.09
C GLY A 39 -1.98 17.67 6.13
N ARG A 40 -1.94 17.42 4.81
CA ARG A 40 -1.91 18.48 3.79
C ARG A 40 -3.19 19.32 3.76
N SER A 41 -3.04 20.63 3.55
CA SER A 41 -4.15 21.60 3.53
C SER A 41 -5.09 21.41 2.32
N ASN A 42 -4.56 20.93 1.20
CA ASN A 42 -5.32 20.68 -0.03
C ASN A 42 -6.06 19.33 -0.03
N VAL A 43 -5.91 18.51 1.02
CA VAL A 43 -6.58 17.21 1.16
C VAL A 43 -7.84 17.36 2.01
N GLN A 44 -9.00 17.26 1.34
CA GLN A 44 -10.32 17.50 1.96
C GLN A 44 -11.07 16.23 2.34
N PHE A 45 -10.64 15.07 1.82
CA PHE A 45 -11.27 13.77 2.06
C PHE A 45 -10.32 12.85 2.80
N LEU A 46 -10.88 11.84 3.47
CA LEU A 46 -10.10 10.72 3.98
C LEU A 46 -9.78 9.76 2.83
N PHE A 47 -8.58 9.21 2.88
CA PHE A 47 -8.07 8.21 1.95
C PHE A 47 -7.71 6.95 2.72
N LYS A 48 -7.75 5.82 2.01
CA LYS A 48 -7.26 4.52 2.48
C LYS A 48 -6.14 4.04 1.57
N GLU A 49 -5.34 3.11 2.07
CA GLU A 49 -4.48 2.30 1.21
C GLU A 49 -5.37 1.54 0.21
N GLN A 50 -5.03 1.63 -1.07
CA GLN A 50 -5.61 0.80 -2.12
C GLN A 50 -4.72 -0.41 -2.39
N ALA A 51 -3.41 -0.18 -2.56
CA ALA A 51 -2.43 -1.24 -2.74
C ALA A 51 -1.01 -0.78 -2.36
N VAL A 52 -0.19 -1.75 -1.99
CA VAL A 52 1.28 -1.65 -2.04
C VAL A 52 1.73 -2.16 -3.40
N GLU A 53 2.06 -1.24 -4.30
CA GLU A 53 2.49 -1.54 -5.68
C GLU A 53 3.94 -1.99 -5.75
N GLY A 54 4.74 -1.64 -4.75
CA GLY A 54 6.12 -2.11 -4.61
C GLY A 54 6.62 -1.95 -3.18
N ALA A 55 7.35 -2.95 -2.70
CA ALA A 55 7.93 -2.96 -1.36
C ALA A 55 9.38 -3.44 -1.42
N VAL A 56 10.27 -2.70 -0.74
CA VAL A 56 11.64 -3.12 -0.47
C VAL A 56 11.86 -2.99 1.02
N GLU A 57 12.24 -4.08 1.66
CA GLU A 57 12.57 -4.13 3.09
C GLU A 57 13.95 -4.78 3.23
N ARG A 58 14.88 -4.05 3.84
CA ARG A 58 16.28 -4.46 3.96
C ARG A 58 16.78 -4.17 5.36
N GLU A 59 17.34 -5.17 6.01
CA GLU A 59 17.97 -5.03 7.31
C GLU A 59 19.48 -4.88 7.16
N ASP A 60 20.07 -3.98 7.95
CA ASP A 60 21.52 -3.80 8.04
C ASP A 60 21.93 -3.48 9.50
N PRO A 61 23.23 -3.37 9.81
CA PRO A 61 23.68 -3.05 11.18
C PRO A 61 23.14 -1.74 11.75
N SER A 62 22.79 -0.76 10.92
CA SER A 62 22.18 0.51 11.33
C SER A 62 20.65 0.45 11.46
N GLY A 63 20.03 -0.69 11.17
CA GLY A 63 18.59 -0.96 11.34
C GLY A 63 17.88 -1.33 10.05
N THR A 64 16.55 -1.20 10.03
CA THR A 64 15.71 -1.68 8.92
C THR A 64 15.31 -0.54 8.00
N PHE A 65 15.64 -0.63 6.72
CA PHE A 65 15.18 0.26 5.68
C PHE A 65 13.92 -0.31 5.02
N VAL A 66 12.88 0.51 4.91
CA VAL A 66 11.62 0.17 4.25
C VAL A 66 11.29 1.23 3.20
N GLN A 67 11.10 0.79 1.96
CA GLN A 67 10.59 1.63 0.87
C GLN A 67 9.28 1.04 0.33
N LEU A 68 8.24 1.87 0.28
CA LEU A 68 6.94 1.52 -0.29
C LEU A 68 6.55 2.45 -1.44
N ARG A 69 6.01 1.86 -2.50
CA ARG A 69 5.17 2.54 -3.50
C ARG A 69 3.73 2.18 -3.19
N LEU A 70 2.94 3.18 -2.81
CA LEU A 70 1.56 3.02 -2.34
C LEU A 70 0.61 3.71 -3.30
N SER A 71 -0.50 3.07 -3.65
CA SER A 71 -1.66 3.77 -4.20
C SER A 71 -2.72 3.99 -3.12
N LEU A 72 -3.35 5.16 -3.17
CA LEU A 72 -4.40 5.57 -2.25
C LEU A 72 -5.74 5.67 -2.97
N VAL A 73 -6.81 5.32 -2.28
CA VAL A 73 -8.18 5.49 -2.75
C VAL A 73 -8.95 6.48 -1.88
N GLN A 74 -9.64 7.41 -2.53
CA GLN A 74 -10.49 8.37 -1.84
C GLN A 74 -11.70 7.67 -1.22
N THR A 75 -12.16 8.15 -0.07
CA THR A 75 -13.42 7.72 0.55
C THR A 75 -14.51 8.79 0.45
N ALA A 76 -15.75 8.41 0.77
CA ALA A 76 -16.87 9.34 0.90
C ALA A 76 -16.76 10.29 2.11
N CYS A 77 -15.85 10.01 3.05
CA CYS A 77 -15.72 10.81 4.27
C CYS A 77 -14.87 12.06 4.03
N GLY A 78 -15.42 13.21 4.41
CA GLY A 78 -14.65 14.46 4.51
C GLY A 78 -13.71 14.44 5.72
N LYS A 79 -12.52 15.02 5.59
CA LYS A 79 -11.52 15.15 6.67
C LYS A 79 -12.09 15.90 7.88
N ARG A 80 -12.97 16.89 7.66
CA ARG A 80 -13.61 17.70 8.71
C ARG A 80 -14.96 17.15 9.18
N ALA A 81 -15.44 16.05 8.62
CA ALA A 81 -16.73 15.50 9.01
C ALA A 81 -16.67 14.96 10.45
N PRO A 82 -17.73 15.17 11.26
CA PRO A 82 -17.80 14.66 12.64
C PRO A 82 -17.85 13.12 12.68
N ARG A 83 -18.41 12.51 11.63
CA ARG A 83 -18.56 11.05 11.50
C ARG A 83 -17.51 10.48 10.56
N ARG A 84 -16.59 9.66 11.09
CA ARG A 84 -15.46 9.06 10.34
C ARG A 84 -15.50 7.53 10.27
N HIS A 85 -16.60 6.90 10.68
CA HIS A 85 -16.78 5.46 10.55
C HIS A 85 -17.45 5.06 9.23
N ASN A 86 -17.22 3.82 8.80
CA ASN A 86 -17.83 3.23 7.59
C ASN A 86 -17.59 4.04 6.31
N CYS A 87 -16.42 4.66 6.18
CA CYS A 87 -16.02 5.41 4.99
C CYS A 87 -15.83 4.48 3.79
N ARG A 88 -16.85 4.42 2.92
CA ARG A 88 -16.83 3.68 1.65
C ARG A 88 -15.80 4.29 0.69
N THR A 89 -15.08 3.44 -0.05
CA THR A 89 -14.15 3.86 -1.10
C THR A 89 -14.91 4.35 -2.35
N LEU A 90 -14.29 5.27 -3.09
CA LEU A 90 -14.81 5.83 -4.33
C LEU A 90 -13.87 5.44 -5.47
N GLU A 91 -14.16 4.32 -6.14
CA GLU A 91 -13.26 3.68 -7.11
C GLU A 91 -12.95 4.53 -8.36
N ASN A 92 -13.89 5.38 -8.80
CA ASN A 92 -13.75 6.21 -10.01
C ASN A 92 -13.19 7.62 -9.72
N ARG A 93 -12.42 7.77 -8.64
CA ARG A 93 -11.76 9.04 -8.29
C ARG A 93 -10.27 9.00 -8.64
N ARG A 94 -9.64 10.17 -8.60
CA ARG A 94 -8.17 10.28 -8.75
C ARG A 94 -7.53 9.38 -7.69
N LYS A 95 -6.53 8.60 -8.11
CA LYS A 95 -5.77 7.67 -7.27
C LYS A 95 -4.38 8.24 -7.01
N PRO A 96 -4.16 8.98 -5.91
CA PRO A 96 -2.83 9.44 -5.58
C PRO A 96 -1.91 8.23 -5.40
N ALA A 97 -0.67 8.38 -5.82
CA ALA A 97 0.39 7.47 -5.45
C ALA A 97 1.34 8.17 -4.48
N CYS A 98 2.03 7.39 -3.67
CA CYS A 98 3.04 7.85 -2.73
C CYS A 98 4.30 6.98 -2.85
N LEU A 99 5.47 7.62 -2.86
CA LEU A 99 6.74 6.98 -2.58
C LEU A 99 7.12 7.33 -1.14
N ALA A 100 7.39 6.31 -0.33
CA ALA A 100 7.80 6.47 1.05
C ALA A 100 9.06 5.65 1.31
N CYS A 101 10.04 6.26 1.98
CA CYS A 101 11.27 5.60 2.43
C CYS A 101 11.44 5.88 3.93
N TYR A 102 11.70 4.86 4.72
CA TYR A 102 11.87 4.96 6.16
C TYR A 102 13.09 4.15 6.58
N LYS A 103 13.89 4.72 7.49
CA LYS A 103 14.91 3.99 8.23
C LYS A 103 14.43 3.84 9.67
N PHE A 104 14.37 2.60 10.14
CA PHE A 104 14.09 2.27 11.52
C PHE A 104 15.38 1.84 12.24
N ASP A 105 15.47 2.05 13.55
CA ASP A 105 16.52 1.47 14.39
C ASP A 105 16.28 -0.03 14.65
N ARG A 106 17.11 -0.64 15.50
CA ARG A 106 17.06 -2.08 15.86
C ARG A 106 16.35 -2.37 17.19
N GLY A 107 15.63 -1.40 17.76
CA GLY A 107 14.94 -1.61 19.05
C GLY A 107 13.76 -2.57 18.94
N ASP A 108 13.33 -3.15 20.06
CA ASP A 108 12.15 -4.03 20.11
C ASP A 108 10.87 -3.33 19.63
N VAL A 109 10.81 -2.01 19.81
CA VAL A 109 9.84 -1.11 19.19
C VAL A 109 10.61 -0.14 18.30
N PRO A 110 10.85 -0.49 17.02
CA PRO A 110 11.80 0.24 16.19
C PRO A 110 11.43 1.72 16.05
N LYS A 111 12.32 2.66 16.33
CA LYS A 111 12.05 4.10 16.14
C LYS A 111 12.41 4.52 14.72
N VAL A 112 11.71 5.53 14.19
CA VAL A 112 12.07 6.12 12.89
C VAL A 112 13.32 6.98 13.09
N LEU A 113 14.42 6.59 12.44
CA LEU A 113 15.66 7.34 12.39
C LEU A 113 15.63 8.41 11.30
N ASP A 114 15.06 8.09 10.14
CA ASP A 114 14.89 9.03 9.03
C ASP A 114 13.70 8.63 8.15
N LYS A 115 13.10 9.60 7.47
CA LYS A 115 11.99 9.37 6.54
C LYS A 115 11.90 10.38 5.40
N TYR A 116 11.49 9.89 4.25
CA TYR A 116 11.10 10.67 3.09
C TYR A 116 9.73 10.22 2.60
N GLN A 117 8.83 11.16 2.33
CA GLN A 117 7.54 10.87 1.68
C GLN A 117 7.25 11.88 0.58
N ASN A 118 6.81 11.40 -0.58
CA ASN A 118 6.24 12.24 -1.62
C ASN A 118 4.97 11.61 -2.17
N CYS A 119 3.89 12.38 -2.21
CA CYS A 119 2.58 11.93 -2.67
C CYS A 119 2.03 12.89 -3.73
N GLY A 120 1.52 12.34 -4.82
CA GLY A 120 0.97 13.13 -5.92
C GLY A 120 0.05 12.30 -6.82
N PRO A 121 -0.41 12.89 -7.94
CA PRO A 121 -1.09 12.13 -8.98
C PRO A 121 -0.22 10.95 -9.45
N SER A 122 -0.83 9.81 -9.75
CA SER A 122 -0.12 8.55 -10.08
C SER A 122 0.87 8.70 -11.24
N HIS A 123 0.53 9.52 -12.24
CA HIS A 123 1.40 9.80 -13.39
C HIS A 123 2.67 10.61 -13.05
N HIS A 124 2.71 11.30 -11.91
CA HIS A 124 3.89 12.07 -11.48
C HIS A 124 4.97 11.22 -10.80
N LEU A 125 4.64 10.00 -10.37
CA LEU A 125 5.58 9.09 -9.70
C LEU A 125 6.06 7.94 -10.60
N ALA A 126 5.56 7.89 -11.83
CA ALA A 126 5.96 6.95 -12.88
C ALA A 126 7.26 7.35 -13.61
N VAL A 127 7.85 8.51 -13.26
CA VAL A 127 9.13 8.97 -13.83
C VAL A 127 10.26 8.62 -12.87
N LYS A 128 10.71 7.36 -12.90
CA LYS A 128 12.08 6.98 -12.52
C LYS A 128 12.39 5.57 -12.95
#